data_AF-A0A6B1FC54-F1
#
_entry.id   AF-A0A6B1FC54-F1
#
_cell.length_a   1.000
_cell.length_b   1.000
_cell.length_c   1.000
_cell.angle_alpha   90.00
_cell.angle_beta   90.00
_cell.angle_gamma   90.00
#
_symmetry.space_group_name_H-M   'P 1'
#
loop_
_entity.id
_entity.type
_entity.pdbx_description
1 polymer ?
#
loop_
_entity_poly.entity_id
_entity_poly.type
_entity_poly.pdbx_seq_one_letter_code
_entity_poly.pdbx_strand_id
1 'polypeptide(L)'
;MSDKRKSSPKPAASSRRKFVKSVAAGSALAAGFPSLLSAESPGAVRRPLTREPGRRRVPPSDRVGLAVIGAGGMGMADVNTALRIPGVELVAACDVFDGRLDSARERHGEIFTTRDYAEVLARDDVDAVIVGTPDHLHQPISVDALRAGKSVYCEKPMVHDIAEGRDLIRAEQESGKVFQVGSQGMSSLGNEKAKELYEDGAIGQLN
;
A
#
# COMPACT_ATOMS: atom_id res chain seq x y z
N MET A 1 -6.81 -102.90 -17.07
CA MET A 1 -7.46 -102.08 -16.04
C MET A 1 -6.81 -100.70 -16.04
N SER A 2 -7.65 -99.67 -15.91
CA SER A 2 -7.41 -98.23 -16.06
C SER A 2 -6.20 -97.62 -15.35
N ASP A 3 -5.52 -96.71 -16.06
CA ASP A 3 -4.71 -95.63 -15.48
C ASP A 3 -5.35 -94.28 -15.88
N LYS A 4 -5.81 -93.50 -14.89
CA LYS A 4 -6.45 -92.19 -15.06
C LYS A 4 -5.45 -91.10 -14.66
N ARG A 5 -4.88 -90.39 -15.63
CA ARG A 5 -4.20 -89.10 -15.38
C ARG A 5 -5.14 -87.94 -15.74
N LYS A 6 -5.50 -87.18 -14.70
CA LYS A 6 -6.36 -85.98 -14.74
C LYS A 6 -5.62 -84.83 -15.43
N SER A 7 -6.31 -84.14 -16.35
CA SER A 7 -5.85 -82.90 -16.96
C SER A 7 -6.29 -81.67 -16.15
N SER A 8 -5.39 -80.71 -16.01
CA SER A 8 -5.60 -79.39 -15.40
C SER A 8 -6.30 -78.42 -16.38
N PRO A 9 -7.26 -77.58 -15.94
CA PRO A 9 -7.91 -76.60 -16.81
C PRO A 9 -7.05 -75.34 -17.02
N LYS A 10 -6.96 -74.88 -18.27
CA LYS A 10 -6.31 -73.62 -18.67
C LYS A 10 -7.14 -72.40 -18.23
N PRO A 11 -6.53 -71.26 -17.85
CA PRO A 11 -7.26 -70.05 -17.47
C PRO A 11 -7.87 -69.36 -18.71
N ALA A 12 -9.11 -68.88 -18.55
CA ALA A 12 -9.87 -68.20 -19.60
C ALA A 12 -9.32 -66.79 -19.88
N ALA A 13 -9.17 -66.46 -21.16
CA ALA A 13 -8.67 -65.17 -21.62
C ALA A 13 -9.63 -64.01 -21.27
N SER A 14 -9.20 -63.11 -20.39
CA SER A 14 -9.90 -61.85 -20.14
C SER A 14 -9.81 -60.96 -21.40
N SER A 15 -10.97 -60.60 -21.95
CA SER A 15 -11.08 -59.89 -23.22
C SER A 15 -10.59 -58.44 -23.09
N ARG A 16 -9.57 -58.09 -23.90
CA ARG A 16 -9.04 -56.73 -24.13
C ARG A 16 -10.12 -55.66 -24.32
N ARG A 17 -11.31 -56.06 -24.77
CA ARG A 17 -12.49 -55.22 -24.99
C ARG A 17 -13.08 -54.64 -23.68
N LYS A 18 -12.90 -55.32 -22.53
CA LYS A 18 -13.31 -54.80 -21.21
C LYS A 18 -12.36 -53.69 -20.73
N PHE A 19 -11.06 -53.86 -20.94
CA PHE A 19 -10.05 -52.85 -20.56
C PHE A 19 -10.21 -51.54 -21.32
N VAL A 20 -10.43 -51.59 -22.65
CA VAL A 20 -10.67 -50.39 -23.47
C VAL A 20 -11.97 -49.67 -23.05
N LYS A 21 -13.02 -50.40 -22.66
CA LYS A 21 -14.24 -49.80 -22.08
C LYS A 21 -13.98 -49.10 -20.74
N SER A 22 -13.14 -49.68 -19.87
CA SER A 22 -12.77 -49.07 -18.58
C SER A 22 -11.92 -47.80 -18.74
N VAL A 23 -11.04 -47.74 -19.75
CA VAL A 23 -10.24 -46.53 -20.03
C VAL A 23 -11.09 -45.42 -20.64
N ALA A 24 -12.04 -45.75 -21.53
CA ALA A 24 -12.95 -44.76 -22.12
C ALA A 24 -13.92 -44.12 -21.10
N ALA A 25 -14.24 -44.83 -20.01
CA ALA A 25 -15.06 -44.28 -18.92
C ALA A 25 -14.26 -43.35 -17.99
N GLY A 26 -12.93 -43.50 -17.90
CA GLY A 26 -12.07 -42.66 -17.06
C GLY A 26 -11.61 -41.36 -17.74
N SER A 27 -11.49 -41.34 -19.06
CA SER A 27 -11.07 -40.15 -19.81
C SER A 27 -12.13 -39.04 -19.88
N ALA A 28 -13.41 -39.38 -19.69
CA ALA A 28 -14.49 -38.39 -19.66
C ALA A 28 -14.46 -37.49 -18.40
N LEU A 29 -13.89 -37.97 -17.28
CA LEU A 29 -13.77 -37.19 -16.04
C LEU A 29 -12.49 -36.35 -16.00
N ALA A 30 -11.42 -36.78 -16.68
CA ALA A 30 -10.15 -36.04 -16.73
C ALA A 30 -10.21 -34.82 -17.68
N ALA A 31 -11.07 -34.85 -18.71
CA ALA A 31 -11.21 -33.74 -19.65
C ALA A 31 -12.03 -32.56 -19.09
N GLY A 32 -12.88 -32.78 -18.07
CA GLY A 32 -13.66 -31.73 -17.42
C GLY A 32 -13.00 -31.12 -16.19
N PHE A 33 -11.97 -31.78 -15.63
CA PHE A 33 -11.30 -31.33 -14.40
C PHE A 33 -10.55 -30.00 -14.55
N PRO A 34 -9.84 -29.72 -15.67
CA PRO A 34 -9.23 -28.41 -15.89
C PRO A 34 -10.29 -27.31 -16.06
N SER A 35 -11.44 -27.63 -16.66
CA SER A 35 -12.53 -26.66 -16.90
C SER A 35 -13.32 -26.32 -15.64
N LEU A 36 -13.37 -27.22 -14.65
CA LEU A 36 -13.94 -26.96 -13.33
C LEU A 36 -13.00 -26.16 -12.43
N LEU A 37 -11.68 -26.34 -12.57
CA LEU A 37 -10.67 -25.53 -11.87
C LEU A 37 -10.46 -24.16 -12.52
N SER A 38 -10.71 -24.03 -13.82
CA SER A 38 -10.76 -22.76 -14.56
C SER A 38 -12.18 -22.22 -14.72
N ALA A 39 -13.10 -22.57 -13.80
CA ALA A 39 -14.36 -21.85 -13.68
C ALA A 39 -14.06 -20.42 -13.18
N GLU A 40 -13.52 -19.57 -14.07
CA GLU A 40 -13.80 -18.15 -14.03
C GLU A 40 -15.32 -18.06 -13.97
N SER A 41 -15.86 -17.65 -12.83
CA SER A 41 -17.29 -17.46 -12.69
C SER A 41 -17.73 -16.57 -13.85
N PRO A 42 -18.66 -17.00 -14.72
CA PRO A 42 -19.16 -16.16 -15.81
C PRO A 42 -19.78 -14.92 -15.17
N GLY A 43 -19.04 -13.80 -15.16
CA GLY A 43 -19.39 -12.59 -14.40
C GLY A 43 -18.32 -12.08 -13.43
N ALA A 44 -17.18 -12.76 -13.27
CA ALA A 44 -16.04 -12.24 -12.51
C ALA A 44 -15.37 -11.08 -13.27
N VAL A 45 -15.97 -9.89 -13.17
CA VAL A 45 -15.39 -8.66 -13.71
C VAL A 45 -14.14 -8.35 -12.90
N ARG A 46 -12.96 -8.57 -13.49
CA ARG A 46 -11.69 -8.06 -12.97
C ARG A 46 -11.72 -6.53 -13.05
N ARG A 47 -12.17 -5.88 -11.98
CA ARG A 47 -12.12 -4.43 -11.86
C ARG A 47 -10.73 -4.04 -11.34
N PRO A 48 -9.96 -3.22 -12.08
CA PRO A 48 -8.72 -2.70 -11.54
C PRO A 48 -9.06 -1.84 -10.32
N LEU A 49 -8.29 -2.01 -9.25
CA LEU A 49 -8.36 -1.13 -8.08
C LEU A 49 -7.65 0.18 -8.43
N THR A 50 -8.42 1.20 -8.80
CA THR A 50 -7.90 2.54 -9.09
C THR A 50 -8.56 3.57 -8.18
N ARG A 51 -7.76 4.53 -7.70
CA ARG A 51 -8.22 5.72 -6.99
C ARG A 51 -7.68 6.92 -7.75
N GLU A 52 -8.56 7.52 -8.56
CA GLU A 52 -8.25 8.75 -9.27
C GLU A 52 -8.71 9.93 -8.41
N PRO A 53 -7.83 10.89 -8.08
CA PRO A 53 -8.27 12.13 -7.46
C PRO A 53 -9.20 12.86 -8.44
N GLY A 54 -10.37 13.29 -7.96
CA GLY A 54 -11.36 13.97 -8.79
C GLY A 54 -10.76 15.21 -9.46
N ARG A 55 -10.95 15.37 -10.77
CA ARG A 55 -10.47 16.53 -11.53
C ARG A 55 -11.37 17.75 -11.30
N ARG A 56 -11.28 18.34 -10.10
CA ARG A 56 -11.98 19.59 -9.77
C ARG A 56 -10.99 20.76 -9.79
N ARG A 57 -11.39 21.88 -10.37
CA ARG A 57 -10.64 23.14 -10.26
C ARG A 57 -10.64 23.57 -8.79
N VAL A 58 -9.45 23.72 -8.21
CA VAL A 58 -9.25 24.16 -6.83
C VAL A 58 -9.00 25.67 -6.82
N PRO A 59 -9.82 26.47 -6.10
CA PRO A 59 -9.60 27.91 -5.98
C PRO A 59 -8.32 28.19 -5.16
N PRO A 60 -7.68 29.36 -5.31
CA PRO A 60 -6.45 29.68 -4.59
C PRO A 60 -6.55 29.57 -3.05
N SER A 61 -7.71 29.86 -2.46
CA SER A 61 -7.96 29.75 -1.01
C SER A 61 -7.93 28.33 -0.47
N ASP A 62 -8.12 27.34 -1.34
CA ASP A 62 -8.21 25.92 -0.98
C ASP A 62 -6.94 25.17 -1.39
N ARG A 63 -5.90 25.90 -1.82
CA ARG A 63 -4.58 25.35 -2.08
C ARG A 63 -3.83 25.12 -0.78
N VAL A 64 -2.97 24.12 -0.79
CA VAL A 64 -2.14 23.73 0.36
C VAL A 64 -0.68 23.89 -0.06
N GLY A 65 0.00 24.83 0.58
CA GLY A 65 1.44 24.97 0.51
C GLY A 65 2.09 23.87 1.35
N LEU A 66 2.75 22.94 0.68
CA LEU A 66 3.42 21.79 1.28
C LEU A 66 4.92 22.05 1.36
N ALA A 67 5.53 21.69 2.49
CA ALA A 67 6.99 21.60 2.59
C ALA A 67 7.43 20.19 2.96
N VAL A 68 8.66 19.84 2.61
CA VAL A 68 9.31 18.61 3.06
C VAL A 68 10.51 18.91 3.94
N ILE A 69 10.58 18.26 5.09
CA ILE A 69 11.72 18.28 6.01
C ILE A 69 12.32 16.88 6.00
N GLY A 70 13.52 16.73 5.43
CA GLY A 70 14.09 15.45 5.01
C GLY A 70 13.74 15.12 3.57
N ALA A 71 14.36 15.82 2.60
CA ALA A 71 14.15 15.63 1.15
C ALA A 71 14.87 14.37 0.59
N GLY A 72 14.89 13.29 1.36
CA GLY A 72 15.45 11.99 1.00
C GLY A 72 14.45 11.07 0.28
N GLY A 73 14.70 9.77 0.30
CA GLY A 73 13.92 8.76 -0.43
C GLY A 73 12.43 8.79 -0.09
N MET A 74 12.07 8.52 1.18
CA MET A 74 10.66 8.48 1.59
C MET A 74 10.01 9.85 1.57
N GLY A 75 10.66 10.89 2.12
CA GLY A 75 10.11 12.25 2.10
C GLY A 75 9.75 12.72 0.68
N MET A 76 10.60 12.47 -0.32
CA MET A 76 10.26 12.80 -1.70
C MET A 76 9.23 11.85 -2.34
N ALA A 77 9.17 10.58 -1.95
CA ALA A 77 8.13 9.67 -2.41
C ALA A 77 6.74 10.12 -1.93
N ASP A 78 6.65 10.59 -0.69
CA ASP A 78 5.42 11.13 -0.09
C ASP A 78 5.03 12.46 -0.75
N VAL A 79 6.00 13.36 -0.96
CA VAL A 79 5.78 14.61 -1.73
C VAL A 79 5.21 14.29 -3.12
N ASN A 80 5.83 13.37 -3.86
CA ASN A 80 5.38 13.01 -5.20
C ASN A 80 3.97 12.40 -5.21
N THR A 81 3.57 11.76 -4.11
CA THR A 81 2.20 11.24 -3.95
C THR A 81 1.23 12.37 -3.61
N ALA A 82 1.60 13.27 -2.71
CA ALA A 82 0.79 14.42 -2.31
C ALA A 82 0.52 15.38 -3.49
N LEU A 83 1.52 15.62 -4.34
CA LEU A 83 1.39 16.48 -5.54
C LEU A 83 0.42 15.94 -6.60
N ARG A 84 -0.04 14.68 -6.48
CA ARG A 84 -1.12 14.15 -7.34
C ARG A 84 -2.50 14.69 -6.95
N ILE A 85 -2.63 15.23 -5.75
CA ILE A 85 -3.87 15.81 -5.25
C ILE A 85 -4.00 17.24 -5.80
N PRO A 86 -5.08 17.56 -6.54
CA PRO A 86 -5.31 18.91 -7.02
C PRO A 86 -5.28 19.92 -5.89
N GLY A 87 -4.52 21.00 -6.06
CA GLY A 87 -4.40 22.09 -5.09
C GLY A 87 -3.23 21.97 -4.11
N VAL A 88 -2.50 20.85 -4.09
CA VAL A 88 -1.28 20.72 -3.28
C VAL A 88 -0.07 21.18 -4.10
N GLU A 89 0.73 22.09 -3.53
CA GLU A 89 1.90 22.66 -4.20
C GLU A 89 3.11 22.58 -3.26
N LEU A 90 4.25 22.07 -3.75
CA LEU A 90 5.49 22.06 -2.99
C LEU A 90 6.10 23.45 -3.04
N VAL A 91 6.22 24.12 -1.89
CA VAL A 91 6.76 25.48 -1.79
C VAL A 91 8.14 25.53 -1.13
N ALA A 92 8.49 24.51 -0.34
CA ALA A 92 9.77 24.45 0.35
C ALA A 92 10.32 23.02 0.54
N ALA A 93 11.65 22.89 0.54
CA ALA A 93 12.35 21.67 0.89
C ALA A 93 13.53 21.93 1.85
N CYS A 94 13.64 21.12 2.89
CA CYS A 94 14.71 21.19 3.87
C CYS A 94 15.46 19.86 3.94
N ASP A 95 16.79 19.91 3.87
CA ASP A 95 17.67 18.76 4.07
C ASP A 95 19.07 19.27 4.42
N VAL A 96 19.81 18.49 5.19
CA VAL A 96 21.20 18.82 5.57
C VAL A 96 22.20 18.56 4.44
N PHE A 97 21.81 17.80 3.41
CA PHE A 97 22.65 17.47 2.26
C PHE A 97 22.25 18.30 1.03
N ASP A 98 23.17 19.17 0.58
CA ASP A 98 22.91 20.12 -0.51
C ASP A 98 22.48 19.43 -1.81
N GLY A 99 23.02 18.25 -2.14
CA GLY A 99 22.64 17.52 -3.34
C GLY A 99 21.16 17.09 -3.38
N ARG A 100 20.50 16.91 -2.23
CA ARG A 100 19.05 16.68 -2.18
C ARG A 100 18.26 17.95 -2.43
N LEU A 101 18.76 19.08 -1.93
CA LEU A 101 18.15 20.39 -2.18
C LEU A 101 18.24 20.76 -3.66
N ASP A 102 19.40 20.56 -4.28
CA ASP A 102 19.59 20.78 -5.71
C ASP A 102 18.66 19.89 -6.53
N SER A 103 18.60 18.60 -6.21
CA SER A 103 17.69 17.67 -6.89
C SER A 103 16.21 18.02 -6.70
N ALA A 104 15.83 18.59 -5.54
CA ALA A 104 14.46 19.05 -5.32
C ALA A 104 14.12 20.26 -6.20
N ARG A 105 15.03 21.23 -6.32
CA ARG A 105 14.86 22.38 -7.24
C ARG A 105 14.78 21.94 -8.69
N GLU A 106 15.66 21.04 -9.12
CA GLU A 106 15.65 20.51 -10.49
C GLU A 106 14.33 19.84 -10.86
N ARG A 107 13.72 19.09 -9.91
CA ARG A 107 12.50 18.33 -10.15
C ARG A 107 11.21 19.14 -10.00
N HIS A 108 11.20 20.14 -9.12
CA HIS A 108 9.98 20.85 -8.73
C HIS A 108 10.00 22.34 -9.07
N GLY A 109 11.08 22.83 -9.68
CA GLY A 109 11.26 24.23 -10.06
C GLY A 109 11.80 25.08 -8.91
N GLU A 110 11.60 26.40 -9.02
CA GLU A 110 12.03 27.37 -8.02
C GLU A 110 11.17 27.26 -6.75
N ILE A 111 11.61 26.40 -5.83
CA ILE A 111 11.08 26.27 -4.47
C ILE A 111 12.10 26.82 -3.47
N PHE A 112 11.62 27.26 -2.31
CA PHE A 112 12.54 27.62 -1.23
C PHE A 112 13.29 26.39 -0.74
N THR A 113 14.60 26.50 -0.54
CA THR A 113 15.34 25.41 0.11
C THR A 113 16.29 25.93 1.16
N THR A 114 16.45 25.13 2.21
CA THR A 114 17.25 25.47 3.38
C THR A 114 17.81 24.21 4.03
N ARG A 115 18.79 24.39 4.91
CA ARG A 115 19.33 23.33 5.77
C ARG A 115 18.75 23.41 7.19
N ASP A 116 17.99 24.46 7.49
CA ASP A 116 17.37 24.69 8.78
C ASP A 116 15.84 24.62 8.65
N TYR A 117 15.23 23.63 9.30
CA TYR A 117 13.78 23.47 9.23
C TYR A 117 13.03 24.59 9.93
N ALA A 118 13.65 25.33 10.87
CA ALA A 118 13.01 26.46 11.54
C ALA A 118 12.65 27.56 10.53
N GLU A 119 13.48 27.76 9.51
CA GLU A 119 13.18 28.70 8.41
C GLU A 119 11.97 28.25 7.59
N VAL A 120 11.74 26.93 7.43
CA VAL A 120 10.53 26.41 6.79
C VAL A 120 9.30 26.69 7.66
N LEU A 121 9.39 26.45 8.97
CA LEU A 121 8.27 26.64 9.90
C LEU A 121 7.85 28.11 10.04
N ALA A 122 8.79 29.04 9.85
CA ALA A 122 8.54 30.48 9.89
C ALA A 122 7.82 31.03 8.64
N ARG A 123 7.62 30.23 7.60
CA ARG A 123 7.00 30.69 6.35
C ARG A 123 5.47 30.70 6.43
N ASP A 124 4.86 31.80 5.99
CA ASP A 124 3.41 31.93 5.92
C ASP A 124 2.76 31.14 4.77
N ASP A 125 3.52 30.83 3.72
CA ASP A 125 3.04 30.05 2.57
C ASP A 125 3.16 28.53 2.75
N VAL A 126 3.59 28.07 3.94
CA VAL A 126 3.61 26.66 4.32
C VAL A 126 2.42 26.38 5.23
N ASP A 127 1.50 25.53 4.76
CA ASP A 127 0.31 25.08 5.51
C ASP A 127 0.56 23.73 6.19
N ALA A 128 1.33 22.86 5.54
CA ALA A 128 1.62 21.50 6.01
C ALA A 128 3.07 21.08 5.71
N VAL A 129 3.59 20.19 6.54
CA VAL A 129 4.93 19.61 6.37
C VAL A 129 4.87 18.09 6.29
N ILE A 130 5.71 17.51 5.41
CA ILE A 130 6.10 16.11 5.46
C ILE A 130 7.42 16.02 6.21
N VAL A 131 7.44 15.26 7.30
CA VAL A 131 8.65 14.95 8.08
C VAL A 131 9.14 13.57 7.66
N GLY A 132 10.16 13.55 6.80
CA GLY A 132 10.82 12.36 6.24
C GLY A 132 12.31 12.29 6.65
N THR A 133 12.62 12.72 7.86
CA THR A 133 13.97 12.73 8.44
C THR A 133 14.35 11.35 9.01
N PRO A 134 15.56 11.16 9.59
CA PRO A 134 15.81 10.02 10.45
C PRO A 134 14.87 9.98 11.67
N ASP A 135 14.55 8.78 12.13
CA ASP A 135 13.51 8.49 13.12
C ASP A 135 13.57 9.32 14.41
N HIS A 136 14.79 9.57 14.92
CA HIS A 136 15.00 10.34 16.16
C HIS A 136 14.64 11.83 16.07
N LEU A 137 14.42 12.35 14.85
CA LEU A 137 14.02 13.74 14.61
C LEU A 137 12.53 13.89 14.35
N HIS A 138 11.80 12.80 14.16
CA HIS A 138 10.38 12.82 13.85
C HIS A 138 9.56 13.57 14.90
N GLN A 139 9.71 13.19 16.17
CA GLN A 139 8.97 13.82 17.24
C GLN A 139 9.29 15.31 17.45
N PRO A 140 10.55 15.75 17.64
CA PRO A 140 10.83 17.14 17.93
C PRO A 140 10.39 18.06 16.78
N ILE A 141 10.69 17.69 15.53
CA ILE A 141 10.31 18.48 14.36
C ILE A 141 8.79 18.55 14.21
N SER A 142 8.09 17.43 14.44
CA SER A 142 6.63 17.41 14.35
C SER A 142 5.97 18.27 15.43
N VAL A 143 6.48 18.23 16.67
CA VAL A 143 5.99 19.11 17.75
C VAL A 143 6.22 20.57 17.40
N ASP A 144 7.39 20.93 16.91
CA ASP A 144 7.71 22.30 16.52
C ASP A 144 6.85 22.78 15.36
N ALA A 145 6.60 21.92 14.37
CA ALA A 145 5.71 22.21 13.25
C ALA A 145 4.26 22.45 13.70
N LEU A 146 3.72 21.60 14.57
CA LEU A 146 2.38 21.77 15.14
C LEU A 146 2.28 23.09 15.92
N ARG A 147 3.28 23.39 16.76
CA ARG A 147 3.36 24.65 17.51
C ARG A 147 3.48 25.89 16.62
N ALA A 148 4.13 25.76 15.47
CA ALA A 148 4.17 26.78 14.42
C ALA A 148 2.88 26.87 13.60
N GLY A 149 1.84 26.12 13.96
CA GLY A 149 0.54 26.14 13.30
C GLY A 149 0.51 25.41 11.95
N LYS A 150 1.42 24.45 11.73
CA LYS A 150 1.51 23.65 10.50
C LYS A 150 0.87 22.29 10.72
N SER A 151 0.15 21.77 9.73
CA SER A 151 -0.28 20.37 9.76
C SER A 151 0.90 19.45 9.43
N VAL A 152 0.89 18.23 9.93
CA VAL A 152 2.07 17.34 9.85
C VAL A 152 1.68 15.97 9.31
N TYR A 153 2.40 15.53 8.29
CA TYR A 153 2.54 14.12 7.95
C TYR A 153 3.94 13.67 8.41
N CYS A 154 4.01 12.68 9.29
CA CYS A 154 5.28 12.20 9.85
C CYS A 154 5.51 10.75 9.45
N GLU A 155 6.63 10.45 8.78
CA GLU A 155 6.97 9.07 8.45
C GLU A 155 7.07 8.18 9.70
N LYS A 156 6.86 6.88 9.49
CA LYS A 156 7.02 5.87 10.55
C LYS A 156 8.51 5.49 10.73
N PRO A 157 8.93 5.13 11.95
CA PRO A 157 8.18 5.17 13.22
C PRO A 157 7.97 6.61 13.70
N MET A 158 6.79 6.90 14.28
CA MET A 158 6.41 8.25 14.74
C MET A 158 7.30 8.78 15.86
N VAL A 159 7.70 7.90 16.78
CA VAL A 159 8.47 8.18 17.99
C VAL A 159 9.46 7.05 18.21
N HIS A 160 10.54 7.33 18.94
CA HIS A 160 11.50 6.33 19.36
C HIS A 160 11.12 5.74 20.73
N ASP A 161 10.49 6.54 21.59
CA ASP A 161 9.96 6.11 22.89
C ASP A 161 8.46 6.45 23.03
N ILE A 162 7.69 5.58 23.68
CA ILE A 162 6.25 5.75 23.88
C ILE A 162 5.96 7.04 24.67
N ALA A 163 6.84 7.43 25.59
CA ALA A 163 6.69 8.65 26.38
C ALA A 163 6.68 9.92 25.52
N GLU A 164 7.41 9.93 24.40
CA GLU A 164 7.49 11.06 23.46
C GLU A 164 6.14 11.32 22.76
N GLY A 165 5.31 10.27 22.61
CA GLY A 165 4.00 10.38 21.96
C GLY A 165 3.02 11.29 22.70
N ARG A 166 3.18 11.44 24.03
CA ARG A 166 2.32 12.33 24.83
C ARG A 166 2.49 13.79 24.44
N ASP A 167 3.71 14.20 24.08
CA ASP A 167 3.98 15.57 23.70
C ASP A 167 3.49 15.89 22.29
N LEU A 168 3.49 14.90 21.39
CA LEU A 168 2.85 15.02 20.08
C LEU A 168 1.34 15.21 20.21
N ILE A 169 0.67 14.34 20.99
CA ILE A 169 -0.78 14.43 21.22
C ILE A 169 -1.14 15.80 21.81
N ARG A 170 -0.35 16.28 22.77
CA ARG A 170 -0.56 17.60 23.37
C ARG A 170 -0.39 18.72 22.35
N ALA A 171 0.69 18.70 21.56
CA ALA A 171 0.95 19.72 20.54
C ALA A 171 -0.13 19.73 19.45
N GLU A 172 -0.62 18.56 19.03
CA GLU A 172 -1.73 18.44 18.08
C GLU A 172 -3.00 19.08 18.65
N GLN A 173 -3.37 18.72 19.89
CA GLN A 173 -4.56 19.26 20.55
C GLN A 173 -4.48 20.77 20.78
N GLU A 174 -3.33 21.29 21.22
CA GLU A 174 -3.13 22.71 21.49
C GLU A 174 -3.10 23.56 20.21
N SER A 175 -2.53 23.03 19.13
CA SER A 175 -2.46 23.74 17.84
C SER A 175 -3.76 23.69 17.05
N GLY A 176 -4.60 22.67 17.28
CA GLY A 176 -5.78 22.39 16.46
C GLY A 176 -5.44 21.98 15.02
N LYS A 177 -4.17 21.60 14.76
CA LYS A 177 -3.68 21.17 13.46
C LYS A 177 -3.76 19.65 13.34
N VAL A 178 -3.72 19.16 12.11
CA VAL A 178 -3.79 17.72 11.84
C VAL A 178 -2.40 17.11 11.99
N PHE A 179 -2.29 16.01 12.74
CA PHE A 179 -1.11 15.16 12.75
C PHE A 179 -1.46 13.77 12.18
N GLN A 180 -0.71 13.32 11.17
CA GLN A 180 -0.89 12.01 10.55
C GLN A 180 0.42 11.24 10.50
N VAL A 181 0.41 10.00 10.99
CA VAL A 181 1.54 9.07 10.82
C VAL A 181 1.51 8.46 9.42
N GLY A 182 2.67 8.37 8.78
CA GLY A 182 2.93 7.73 7.50
C GLY A 182 2.83 6.21 7.59
N SER A 183 1.61 5.73 7.85
CA SER A 183 1.24 4.32 7.77
C SER A 183 0.51 4.03 6.46
N GLN A 184 1.06 4.52 5.34
CA GLN A 184 0.44 4.51 4.01
C GLN A 184 -0.01 3.12 3.53
N GLY A 185 0.67 2.05 3.98
CA GLY A 185 0.25 0.68 3.70
C GLY A 185 -1.20 0.42 4.13
N MET A 186 -1.61 0.97 5.28
CA MET A 186 -2.97 0.83 5.82
C MET A 186 -4.02 1.61 5.03
N SER A 187 -3.61 2.59 4.22
CA SER A 187 -4.47 3.36 3.32
C SER A 187 -4.45 2.86 1.87
N SER A 188 -3.83 1.69 1.63
CA SER A 188 -3.73 1.12 0.28
C SER A 188 -5.04 0.47 -0.15
N LEU A 189 -5.34 0.55 -1.45
CA LEU A 189 -6.51 -0.12 -2.04
C LEU A 189 -6.52 -1.64 -1.80
N GLY A 190 -5.34 -2.25 -1.70
CA GLY A 190 -5.20 -3.67 -1.38
C GLY A 190 -5.71 -3.99 0.03
N ASN A 191 -5.33 -3.18 1.03
CA ASN A 191 -5.81 -3.37 2.40
C ASN A 191 -7.28 -2.99 2.57
N GLU A 192 -7.75 -1.94 1.87
CA GLU A 192 -9.19 -1.63 1.82
C GLU A 192 -9.99 -2.81 1.24
N LYS A 193 -9.54 -3.40 0.13
CA LYS A 193 -10.20 -4.57 -0.47
C LYS A 193 -10.08 -5.82 0.39
N ALA A 194 -8.94 -6.04 1.04
CA ALA A 194 -8.76 -7.16 1.97
C ALA A 194 -9.74 -7.06 3.14
N LYS A 195 -9.96 -5.85 3.66
CA LYS A 195 -10.97 -5.59 4.71
C LYS A 195 -12.38 -5.90 4.21
N GLU A 196 -12.75 -5.40 3.03
CA GLU A 196 -14.06 -5.70 2.41
C GLU A 196 -14.28 -7.22 2.28
N LEU A 197 -13.31 -7.96 1.74
CA LEU A 197 -13.41 -9.41 1.59
C LEU A 197 -13.49 -10.15 2.92
N TYR A 198 -12.82 -9.65 3.95
CA TYR A 198 -12.92 -10.19 5.31
C TYR A 198 -14.32 -9.98 5.89
N GLU A 199 -14.88 -8.77 5.76
CA GLU A 199 -16.24 -8.44 6.21
C GLU A 199 -17.31 -9.26 5.46
N ASP A 200 -17.06 -9.57 4.18
CA ASP A 200 -17.89 -10.46 3.35
C ASP A 200 -17.76 -11.96 3.71
N GLY A 201 -16.88 -12.30 4.67
CA GLY A 201 -16.67 -13.67 5.12
C GLY A 201 -15.87 -14.55 4.14
N ALA A 202 -15.15 -13.97 3.18
CA ALA A 202 -14.44 -14.70 2.12
C ALA A 202 -13.41 -15.73 2.66
N ILE A 203 -12.92 -15.54 3.89
CA ILE A 203 -11.95 -16.43 4.55
C ILE A 203 -12.51 -17.13 5.79
N GLY A 204 -13.80 -16.97 6.11
CA GLY A 204 -14.41 -17.50 7.34
C GLY A 204 -14.01 -16.75 8.61
N GLN A 205 -14.15 -17.40 9.77
CA GLN A 205 -13.77 -16.82 11.07
C GLN A 205 -12.25 -16.85 11.28
N LEU A 206 -11.71 -15.74 11.79
CA LEU A 206 -10.32 -15.69 12.26
C LEU A 206 -10.20 -16.45 13.58
N ASN A 207 -9.10 -17.18 13.73
CA ASN A 207 -8.77 -17.96 14.93
C ASN A 207 -8.18 -17.09 16.05
#